data_AF-A0A662E1X1-F1
#
_entry.id   AF-A0A662E1X1-F1
#
_cell.length_a   1.000
_cell.length_b   1.000
_cell.length_c   1.000
_cell.angle_alpha   90.00
_cell.angle_beta   90.00
_cell.angle_gamma   90.00
#
_symmetry.space_group_name_H-M   'P 1'
#
loop_
_entity.id
_entity.type
_entity.pdbx_description
1 polymer ?
#
loop_
_entity_poly.entity_id
_entity_poly.type
_entity_poly.pdbx_seq_one_letter_code
_entity_poly.pdbx_strand_id
1 'polypeptide(L)'
;MCCVNYNQEQEVVNLKKMVVLVLALGFIFGVSSFALDRKTGNVDTGKKIFKEQCKVCHNGKDAKKLTPAHKTRAQWKRYLRANAAKLARKHGADITKKLNLSEADVNNLWAFCYVGAMDSEKPQTCD
;
A
#
# COMPACT_ATOMS: atom_id res chain seq x y z
N MET A 1 -30.33 -60.17 11.07
CA MET A 1 -30.41 -58.69 10.99
C MET A 1 -30.42 -58.17 12.43
N CYS A 2 -29.49 -57.40 12.97
CA CYS A 2 -28.18 -56.87 12.58
C CYS A 2 -27.43 -56.65 13.91
N CYS A 3 -26.29 -57.29 14.13
CA CYS A 3 -25.39 -56.91 15.22
C CYS A 3 -24.54 -55.75 14.69
N VAL A 4 -25.05 -54.52 14.79
CA VAL A 4 -24.23 -53.35 14.50
C VAL A 4 -23.23 -53.20 15.65
N ASN A 5 -21.96 -53.20 15.28
CA ASN A 5 -20.84 -53.23 16.19
C ASN A 5 -20.66 -51.82 16.78
N TYR A 6 -21.09 -51.63 18.03
CA TYR A 6 -21.10 -50.35 18.77
C TYR A 6 -19.78 -49.55 18.67
N ASN A 7 -18.65 -50.27 18.59
CA ASN A 7 -17.33 -49.67 18.44
C ASN A 7 -17.15 -48.93 17.10
N GLN A 8 -17.75 -49.42 16.01
CA GLN A 8 -17.68 -48.74 14.71
C GLN A 8 -18.53 -47.47 14.65
N GLU A 9 -19.66 -47.43 15.38
CA GLU A 9 -20.50 -46.23 15.44
C GLU A 9 -19.83 -45.10 16.25
N GLN A 10 -19.12 -45.45 17.33
CA GLN A 10 -18.35 -44.51 18.14
C GLN A 10 -17.17 -43.88 17.38
N GLU A 11 -16.44 -44.66 16.57
CA GLU A 11 -15.34 -44.16 15.74
C GLU A 11 -15.83 -43.15 14.70
N VAL A 12 -16.96 -43.43 14.05
CA VAL A 12 -17.55 -42.53 13.04
C VAL A 12 -18.05 -41.23 13.68
N VAL A 13 -18.60 -41.29 14.90
CA VAL A 13 -19.04 -40.11 15.67
C VAL A 13 -17.83 -39.25 16.07
N ASN A 14 -16.73 -39.85 16.52
CA ASN A 14 -15.52 -39.14 16.90
C ASN A 14 -14.78 -38.55 15.69
N LEU A 15 -14.79 -39.25 14.56
CA LEU A 15 -14.25 -38.74 13.28
C LEU A 15 -15.06 -37.55 12.77
N LYS A 16 -16.40 -37.62 12.79
CA LYS A 16 -17.27 -36.50 12.42
C LYS A 16 -17.05 -35.29 13.32
N LYS A 17 -16.93 -35.49 14.64
CA LYS A 17 -16.62 -34.43 15.60
C LYS A 17 -15.26 -33.80 15.34
N MET A 18 -14.22 -34.60 15.05
CA MET A 18 -12.89 -34.10 14.69
C MET A 18 -12.90 -33.31 13.37
N VAL A 19 -13.59 -33.79 12.34
CA VAL A 19 -13.70 -33.09 11.04
C VAL A 19 -14.40 -31.74 11.23
N VAL A 20 -15.48 -31.68 12.00
CA VAL A 20 -16.18 -30.42 12.32
C VAL A 20 -15.26 -29.47 13.12
N LEU A 21 -14.48 -29.99 14.06
CA LEU A 21 -13.54 -29.20 14.87
C LEU A 21 -12.39 -28.62 14.01
N VAL A 22 -11.84 -29.42 13.09
CA VAL A 22 -10.77 -28.99 12.17
C VAL A 22 -11.29 -27.96 11.17
N LEU A 23 -12.51 -28.15 10.64
CA LEU A 23 -13.14 -27.16 9.75
C LEU A 23 -13.46 -25.85 10.46
N ALA A 24 -13.94 -25.91 11.72
CA ALA A 24 -14.20 -24.73 12.53
C ALA A 24 -12.92 -23.96 12.88
N LEU A 25 -11.83 -24.65 13.21
CA LEU A 25 -10.54 -24.02 13.50
C LEU A 25 -9.86 -23.49 12.24
N GLY A 26 -9.98 -24.16 11.09
CA GLY A 26 -9.44 -23.70 9.81
C GLY A 26 -10.07 -22.39 9.31
N PHE A 27 -11.31 -22.09 9.69
CA PHE A 27 -11.99 -20.84 9.35
C PHE A 27 -11.43 -19.62 10.10
N ILE A 28 -10.86 -19.82 11.29
CA ILE A 28 -10.32 -18.73 12.13
C ILE A 28 -8.97 -18.21 11.60
N PHE A 29 -8.21 -19.05 10.87
CA PHE A 29 -6.89 -18.69 10.34
C PHE A 29 -6.87 -18.25 8.86
N GLY A 30 -8.02 -18.22 8.18
CA GLY A 30 -8.11 -18.06 6.72
C GLY A 30 -8.02 -16.62 6.17
N VAL A 31 -7.99 -15.59 7.01
CA VAL A 31 -7.92 -14.19 6.57
C VAL A 31 -6.57 -13.56 6.89
N SER A 32 -5.50 -14.14 6.36
CA SER A 32 -4.22 -13.43 6.22
C SER A 32 -4.47 -12.20 5.34
N SER A 33 -4.35 -11.01 5.93
CA SER A 33 -4.62 -9.75 5.26
C SER A 33 -3.78 -9.63 3.99
N PHE A 34 -4.43 -9.72 2.83
CA PHE A 34 -3.84 -9.20 1.61
C PHE A 34 -3.70 -7.69 1.82
N ALA A 35 -2.49 -7.23 2.13
CA ALA A 35 -2.11 -5.84 1.99
C ALA A 35 -2.12 -5.50 0.49
N LEU A 36 -3.32 -5.46 -0.10
CA LEU A 36 -3.54 -4.87 -1.41
C LEU A 36 -3.01 -3.45 -1.29
N ASP A 37 -2.04 -3.10 -2.14
CA ASP A 37 -1.52 -1.74 -2.30
C ASP A 37 -2.65 -0.89 -2.90
N ARG A 38 -3.69 -0.65 -2.12
CA ARG A 38 -4.86 0.10 -2.53
C ARG A 38 -4.34 1.51 -2.80
N LYS A 39 -4.61 1.99 -4.02
CA LYS A 39 -4.44 3.40 -4.41
C LYS A 39 -5.46 4.24 -3.64
N THR A 40 -5.28 4.41 -2.33
CA THR A 40 -6.26 5.05 -1.44
C THR A 40 -6.15 6.58 -1.43
N GLY A 41 -5.84 7.21 -2.55
CA GLY A 41 -5.64 8.66 -2.63
C GLY A 41 -6.34 9.29 -3.82
N ASN A 42 -6.75 10.55 -3.67
CA ASN A 42 -7.28 11.38 -4.72
C ASN A 42 -6.12 11.91 -5.59
N VAL A 43 -6.14 11.54 -6.88
CA VAL A 43 -5.10 11.91 -7.85
C VAL A 43 -5.03 13.42 -8.08
N ASP A 44 -6.17 14.12 -8.12
CA ASP A 44 -6.22 15.56 -8.37
C ASP A 44 -5.71 16.35 -7.18
N THR A 45 -6.09 15.94 -5.96
CA THR A 45 -5.51 16.49 -4.73
C THR A 45 -4.01 16.24 -4.68
N GLY A 46 -3.55 15.04 -5.04
CA GLY A 46 -2.13 14.71 -5.12
C GLY A 46 -1.38 15.57 -6.13
N LYS A 47 -1.97 15.84 -7.29
CA LYS A 47 -1.42 16.75 -8.32
C LYS A 47 -1.26 18.16 -7.77
N LYS A 48 -2.26 18.66 -7.06
CA LYS A 48 -2.22 19.99 -6.42
C LYS A 48 -1.09 20.07 -5.41
N ILE A 49 -1.01 19.10 -4.48
CA ILE A 49 0.08 19.01 -3.49
C ILE A 49 1.44 18.96 -4.18
N PHE A 50 1.60 18.13 -5.21
CA PHE A 50 2.87 18.02 -5.93
C PHE A 50 3.30 19.37 -6.53
N LYS A 51 2.37 20.13 -7.11
CA LYS A 51 2.64 21.45 -7.69
C LYS A 51 3.00 22.48 -6.62
N GLU A 52 2.23 22.55 -5.53
CA GLU A 52 2.36 23.58 -4.49
C GLU A 52 3.53 23.32 -3.54
N GLN A 53 3.85 22.05 -3.29
CA GLN A 53 4.80 21.65 -2.25
C GLN A 53 6.11 21.10 -2.82
N CYS A 54 6.09 20.40 -3.97
CA CYS A 54 7.29 19.81 -4.56
C CYS A 54 7.87 20.67 -5.69
N LYS A 55 7.04 21.11 -6.65
CA LYS A 55 7.51 21.88 -7.81
C LYS A 55 7.93 23.31 -7.46
N VAL A 56 7.59 23.82 -6.27
CA VAL A 56 8.06 25.13 -5.81
C VAL A 56 9.59 25.22 -5.79
N CYS A 57 10.27 24.16 -5.34
CA CYS A 57 11.73 24.03 -5.43
C CYS A 57 12.16 23.24 -6.67
N HIS A 58 11.41 22.20 -7.05
CA HIS A 58 11.72 21.37 -8.22
C HIS A 58 11.22 21.97 -9.55
N ASN A 59 11.53 23.24 -9.76
CA ASN A 59 11.14 24.03 -10.94
C ASN A 59 12.20 24.02 -12.06
N GLY A 60 13.36 23.40 -11.86
CA GLY A 60 14.48 23.39 -12.80
C GLY A 60 15.47 24.55 -12.63
N LYS A 61 15.20 25.50 -11.72
CA LYS A 61 16.10 26.59 -11.34
C LYS A 61 16.77 26.30 -9.98
N ASP A 62 15.97 26.12 -8.93
CA ASP A 62 16.46 25.96 -7.55
C ASP A 62 16.84 24.50 -7.25
N ALA A 63 16.08 23.57 -7.80
CA ALA A 63 16.39 22.15 -7.81
C ALA A 63 16.03 21.54 -9.17
N LYS A 64 16.61 20.36 -9.44
CA LYS A 64 16.32 19.60 -10.66
C LYS A 64 14.82 19.47 -10.84
N LYS A 65 14.37 19.72 -12.07
CA LYS A 65 12.97 19.56 -12.48
C LYS A 65 12.45 18.18 -12.07
N LEU A 66 11.25 18.14 -11.51
CA LEU A 66 10.65 16.89 -11.02
C LEU A 66 9.27 16.69 -11.65
N THR A 67 9.09 15.49 -12.18
CA THR A 67 7.83 14.95 -12.69
C THR A 67 7.61 13.56 -12.12
N PRO A 68 6.37 13.04 -12.10
CA PRO A 68 6.10 11.67 -11.70
C PRO A 68 6.90 10.62 -12.48
N ALA A 69 7.21 10.84 -13.76
CA ALA A 69 7.99 9.88 -14.56
C ALA A 69 9.47 9.78 -14.16
N HIS A 70 9.98 10.62 -13.25
CA HIS A 70 11.37 10.52 -12.79
C HIS A 70 11.65 9.30 -11.90
N LYS A 71 10.62 8.60 -11.41
CA LYS A 71 10.77 7.40 -10.57
C LYS A 71 9.73 6.34 -10.92
N THR A 72 10.06 5.08 -10.66
CA THR A 72 9.09 3.98 -10.72
C THR A 72 8.11 4.03 -9.56
N ARG A 73 6.97 3.35 -9.65
CA ARG A 73 6.00 3.18 -8.56
C ARG A 73 6.69 2.68 -7.29
N ALA A 74 7.52 1.64 -7.41
CA ALA A 74 8.24 1.10 -6.26
C ALA A 74 9.18 2.13 -5.62
N GLN A 75 9.86 2.95 -6.43
CA GLN A 75 10.73 4.03 -5.94
C GLN A 75 9.93 5.15 -5.27
N TRP A 76 8.80 5.56 -5.84
CA TRP A 76 7.88 6.54 -5.25
C TRP A 76 7.27 6.04 -3.95
N LYS A 77 6.81 4.79 -3.88
CA LYS A 77 6.31 4.16 -2.64
C LYS A 77 7.36 4.20 -1.55
N ARG A 78 8.61 3.82 -1.88
CA ARG A 78 9.73 3.89 -0.93
C ARG A 78 10.07 5.31 -0.50
N TYR A 79 9.83 6.30 -1.36
CA TYR A 79 10.13 7.70 -1.08
C TYR A 79 9.06 8.36 -0.20
N LEU A 80 7.79 8.11 -0.52
CA LEU A 80 6.65 8.75 0.12
C LEU A 80 6.14 7.98 1.34
N ARG A 81 6.01 6.65 1.25
CA ARG A 81 5.42 5.81 2.31
C ARG A 81 6.45 5.16 3.23
N ALA A 82 7.63 4.80 2.71
CA ALA A 82 8.57 3.99 3.49
C ALA A 82 9.54 4.76 4.37
N ASN A 83 9.57 6.11 4.35
CA ASN A 83 10.42 6.87 5.26
C ASN A 83 10.23 8.40 5.16
N ALA A 84 9.47 9.00 6.09
CA ALA A 84 9.59 10.43 6.37
C ALA A 84 11.07 10.83 6.64
N ALA A 85 11.87 9.92 7.23
CA ALA A 85 13.31 10.12 7.41
C ALA A 85 14.11 10.15 6.10
N LYS A 86 13.62 9.59 4.99
CA LYS A 86 14.28 9.66 3.67
C LYS A 86 13.95 10.97 2.98
N LEU A 87 12.72 11.47 3.15
CA LEU A 87 12.38 12.84 2.78
C LEU A 87 13.24 13.84 3.57
N ALA A 88 13.35 13.64 4.89
CA ALA A 88 14.15 14.47 5.79
C ALA A 88 15.65 14.40 5.51
N ARG A 89 16.21 13.24 5.15
CA ARG A 89 17.61 13.15 4.71
C ARG A 89 17.87 13.87 3.38
N LYS A 90 16.88 13.95 2.49
CA LYS A 90 17.04 14.56 1.16
C LYS A 90 16.77 16.06 1.14
N HIS A 91 15.84 16.54 1.98
CA HIS A 91 15.47 17.96 2.03
C HIS A 91 15.83 18.65 3.36
N GLY A 92 16.35 17.92 4.34
CA GLY A 92 16.49 18.41 5.72
C GLY A 92 15.20 18.21 6.53
N ALA A 93 15.37 18.11 7.85
CA ALA A 93 14.25 18.00 8.79
C ALA A 93 13.33 19.23 8.73
N ASP A 94 13.89 20.41 8.51
CA ASP A 94 13.14 21.67 8.50
C ASP A 94 12.20 21.78 7.30
N ILE A 95 12.65 21.37 6.11
CA ILE A 95 11.76 21.33 4.93
C ILE A 95 10.65 20.31 5.15
N THR A 96 10.96 19.15 5.72
CA THR A 96 9.94 18.10 5.96
C THR A 96 8.89 18.57 6.99
N LYS A 97 9.30 19.30 8.03
CA LYS A 97 8.38 19.96 8.96
C LYS A 97 7.56 21.05 8.29
N LYS A 98 8.16 21.88 7.42
CA LYS A 98 7.46 22.93 6.67
C LYS A 98 6.41 22.38 5.70
N LEU A 99 6.69 21.24 5.06
CA LEU A 99 5.74 20.57 4.16
C LEU A 99 4.51 20.06 4.91
N ASN A 100 4.64 19.74 6.21
CA ASN A 100 3.57 19.33 7.13
C ASN A 100 2.48 18.42 6.50
N LEU A 101 2.91 17.42 5.72
CA LEU A 101 1.99 16.54 4.99
C LEU A 101 1.31 15.56 5.95
N SER A 102 -0.01 15.54 5.96
CA SER A 102 -0.77 14.50 6.66
C SER A 102 -0.61 13.14 5.98
N GLU A 103 -1.00 12.06 6.65
CA GLU A 103 -1.02 10.73 6.02
C GLU A 103 -1.93 10.71 4.78
N ALA A 104 -3.06 11.43 4.82
CA ALA A 104 -3.96 11.59 3.69
C ALA A 104 -3.26 12.30 2.52
N ASP A 105 -2.48 13.35 2.79
CA ASP A 105 -1.71 14.06 1.76
C ASP A 105 -0.65 13.17 1.13
N VAL A 106 0.04 12.36 1.94
CA VAL A 106 1.02 11.38 1.45
C VAL A 106 0.33 10.34 0.56
N ASN A 107 -0.87 9.89 0.92
CA ASN A 107 -1.65 8.95 0.13
C ASN A 107 -2.15 9.56 -1.19
N ASN A 108 -2.60 10.82 -1.17
CA ASN A 108 -3.00 11.56 -2.37
C ASN A 108 -1.81 11.77 -3.31
N LEU A 109 -0.68 12.22 -2.76
CA LEU A 109 0.57 12.42 -3.50
C LEU A 109 1.07 11.11 -4.10
N TRP A 110 0.99 10.01 -3.35
CA TRP A 110 1.28 8.67 -3.86
C TRP A 110 0.37 8.29 -5.02
N ALA A 111 -0.94 8.50 -4.92
CA ALA A 111 -1.87 8.17 -6.00
C ALA A 111 -1.53 8.92 -7.29
N PHE A 112 -1.20 10.21 -7.18
CA PHE A 112 -0.74 11.01 -8.32
C PHE A 112 0.59 10.50 -8.90
N CYS A 113 1.60 10.28 -8.06
CA CYS A 113 2.88 9.75 -8.52
C CYS A 113 2.77 8.34 -9.11
N TYR A 114 1.86 7.51 -8.62
CA TYR A 114 1.64 6.14 -9.11
C TYR A 114 1.12 6.10 -10.54
N VAL A 115 0.15 6.97 -10.87
CA VAL A 115 -0.47 7.00 -12.19
C VAL A 115 0.48 7.58 -13.24
N GLY A 116 1.32 8.54 -12.87
CA GLY A 116 2.30 9.17 -13.76
C GLY A 116 3.72 8.60 -13.68
N ALA A 117 3.94 7.50 -12.94
CA ALA A 117 5.27 6.93 -12.72
C ALA A 117 5.96 6.48 -14.01
N MET A 118 7.28 6.31 -13.95
CA MET A 118 8.12 5.85 -15.07
C MET A 118 7.63 4.53 -15.69
N ASP A 119 7.19 3.61 -14.83
CA ASP A 119 6.69 2.28 -15.16
C ASP A 119 5.15 2.25 -15.28
N SER A 120 4.52 3.41 -15.45
CA SER A 120 3.09 3.48 -15.75
C SER A 120 2.81 3.33 -17.24
N GLU A 121 1.56 3.04 -17.58
CA GLU A 121 1.11 2.95 -18.97
C GLU A 121 1.24 4.31 -19.69
N LYS A 122 1.08 5.40 -18.94
CA LYS A 122 1.21 6.78 -19.42
C LYS A 122 2.10 7.58 -18.47
N PRO A 123 3.43 7.40 -18.55
CA PRO A 123 4.37 8.14 -17.71
C PRO A 123 4.25 9.64 -17.95
N GLN A 124 4.19 10.43 -16.89
CA GLN A 124 4.11 11.89 -16.99
C GLN A 124 5.51 12.49 -17.11
N THR A 125 6.02 12.54 -18.35
CA THR A 125 7.33 13.10 -18.71
C THR A 125 7.28 14.59 -18.95
N CYS A 126 6.13 15.11 -19.41
CA CYS A 126 5.86 16.52 -19.62
C CYS A 126 5.26 17.19 -18.38
N ASP A 127 5.31 18.51 -18.36
CA ASP A 127 5.22 19.33 -17.14
C ASP A 127 3.89 20.04 -16.92
#